data_AF-A0A920HML4-F1
#
_entry.id   AF-A0A920HML4-F1
#
_cell.length_a   1.000
_cell.length_b   1.000
_cell.length_c   1.000
_cell.angle_alpha   90.00
_cell.angle_beta   90.00
_cell.angle_gamma   90.00
#
_symmetry.space_group_name_H-M   'P 1'
#
loop_
_entity.id
_entity.type
_entity.pdbx_description
1 polymer ?
#
loop_
_entity_poly.entity_id
_entity_poly.type
_entity_poly.pdbx_seq_one_letter_code
_entity_poly.pdbx_strand_id
1 'polypeptide(L)'
;MVCVNDLLEINHLAYLLKYDSVHGPFEGSVEVSEDKLIVNGKSIKITAERDPSEIDWLGMKTDVVAECTGIFTSIESSSMHIKAGAKKLLYLLLVEMPQCLLWELTIRR
;
A
#
# COMPACT_ATOMS: atom_id res chain seq x y z
N MET A 1 6.83 6.40 3.20
CA MET A 1 6.34 5.73 1.99
C MET A 1 7.48 5.67 1.00
N VAL A 2 7.80 4.49 0.48
CA VAL A 2 8.92 4.28 -0.46
C VAL A 2 8.44 3.85 -1.85
N CYS A 3 7.26 3.21 -1.91
CA CYS A 3 6.62 2.78 -3.14
C CYS A 3 5.09 2.78 -3.01
N VAL A 4 4.39 2.78 -4.15
CA VAL A 4 2.94 2.61 -4.29
C VAL A 4 2.70 1.69 -5.48
N ASN A 5 1.77 0.73 -5.33
CA ASN A 5 1.31 -0.10 -6.43
C ASN A 5 -0.12 0.27 -6.79
N ASP A 6 -0.37 0.71 -8.02
CA ASP A 6 -1.71 0.98 -8.55
C ASP A 6 -1.71 0.75 -10.08
N LEU A 7 -2.86 0.36 -10.62
CA LEU A 7 -3.01 0.05 -12.05
C LEU A 7 -3.21 1.30 -12.90
N LEU A 8 -3.40 2.47 -12.28
CA LEU A 8 -3.54 3.74 -12.98
C LEU A 8 -2.17 4.27 -13.45
N GLU A 9 -2.22 5.00 -14.56
CA GLU A 9 -1.09 5.74 -15.06
C GLU A 9 -0.58 6.78 -14.05
N ILE A 10 0.74 6.94 -13.97
CA ILE A 10 1.39 7.77 -12.96
C ILE A 10 0.93 9.24 -12.96
N ASN A 11 0.60 9.78 -14.13
CA ASN A 11 0.07 11.14 -14.27
C ASN A 11 -1.33 11.28 -13.63
N HIS A 12 -2.15 10.24 -13.71
CA HIS A 12 -3.45 10.22 -13.03
C HIS A 12 -3.27 10.11 -11.52
N LEU A 13 -2.34 9.29 -11.05
CA LEU A 13 -2.03 9.20 -9.61
C LEU A 13 -1.53 10.54 -9.06
N ALA A 14 -0.66 11.24 -9.79
CA ALA A 14 -0.20 12.58 -9.41
C ALA A 14 -1.36 13.57 -9.32
N TYR A 15 -2.29 13.51 -10.28
CA TYR A 15 -3.48 14.36 -10.28
C TYR A 15 -4.39 14.06 -9.07
N LEU A 16 -4.69 12.78 -8.81
CA LEU A 16 -5.52 12.36 -7.67
C LEU A 16 -4.89 12.72 -6.33
N LEU A 17 -3.56 12.63 -6.22
CA LEU A 17 -2.84 13.08 -5.03
C LEU A 17 -2.93 14.61 -4.85
N LYS A 18 -2.89 15.36 -5.95
CA LYS A 18 -2.91 16.83 -5.92
C LYS A 18 -4.29 17.40 -5.63
N TYR A 19 -5.36 16.74 -6.08
CA TYR A 19 -6.73 17.23 -6.02
C TYR A 19 -7.68 16.23 -5.39
N ASP A 20 -8.07 16.49 -4.15
CA ASP A 20 -9.11 15.76 -3.43
C ASP A 20 -10.37 16.64 -3.29
N SER A 21 -11.55 16.09 -3.60
CA SER A 21 -12.80 16.86 -3.56
C SER A 21 -13.32 17.12 -2.15
N VAL A 22 -12.94 16.30 -1.16
CA VAL A 22 -13.40 16.39 0.23
C VAL A 22 -12.38 17.16 1.07
N HIS A 23 -11.10 16.82 0.92
CA HIS A 23 -10.01 17.40 1.71
C HIS A 23 -9.37 18.62 1.05
N GLY A 24 -9.73 18.91 -0.20
CA GLY A 24 -9.17 20.01 -0.97
C GLY A 24 -7.83 19.67 -1.64
N PRO A 25 -7.21 20.65 -2.31
CA PRO A 25 -5.94 20.43 -2.99
C PRO A 25 -4.80 20.22 -2.00
N PHE A 26 -3.90 19.29 -2.31
CA PHE A 26 -2.67 19.09 -1.53
C PHE A 26 -1.72 20.27 -1.73
N GLU A 27 -1.29 20.93 -0.65
CA GLU A 27 -0.45 22.13 -0.71
C GLU A 27 1.00 21.86 -1.13
N GLY A 28 1.48 20.62 -0.97
CA GLY A 28 2.86 20.25 -1.30
C GLY A 28 3.16 20.15 -2.79
N SER A 29 4.45 19.98 -3.13
CA SER A 29 4.87 19.71 -4.51
C SER A 29 4.60 18.25 -4.87
N VAL A 30 4.11 18.02 -6.08
CA VAL A 30 3.88 16.71 -6.68
C VAL A 30 4.39 16.79 -8.11
N GLU A 31 5.42 16.02 -8.42
CA GLU A 31 6.05 15.95 -9.73
C GLU A 31 6.13 14.49 -10.17
N VAL A 32 6.12 14.27 -11.48
CA VAL A 32 6.28 12.95 -12.09
C VAL A 32 7.65 12.89 -12.74
N SER A 33 8.41 11.84 -12.47
CA SER A 33 9.69 11.56 -13.10
C SER A 33 9.80 10.08 -13.39
N GLU A 34 9.75 9.71 -14.68
CA GLU A 34 9.81 8.31 -15.14
C GLU A 34 8.78 7.42 -14.40
N ASP A 35 9.26 6.46 -13.60
CA ASP A 35 8.48 5.51 -12.81
C ASP A 35 8.24 5.98 -11.36
N LYS A 36 8.43 7.27 -11.06
CA LYS A 36 8.38 7.83 -9.71
C LYS A 36 7.50 9.06 -9.59
N LEU A 37 6.82 9.14 -8.45
CA LEU A 37 6.25 10.38 -7.93
C LEU A 37 7.26 11.05 -7.00
N ILE A 38 7.53 12.32 -7.23
CA ILE A 38 8.35 13.15 -6.34
C ILE A 38 7.40 14.04 -5.55
N VAL A 39 7.25 13.75 -4.26
CA VAL A 39 6.34 14.47 -3.37
C VAL A 39 7.14 15.20 -2.31
N ASN A 40 7.09 16.53 -2.28
CA ASN A 40 7.91 17.37 -1.40
C ASN A 40 9.41 16.98 -1.46
N GLY A 41 9.92 16.74 -2.67
CA GLY A 41 11.31 16.33 -2.91
C GLY A 41 11.64 14.86 -2.57
N LYS A 42 10.66 14.06 -2.10
CA LYS A 42 10.86 12.64 -1.81
C LYS A 42 10.38 11.79 -2.98
N SER A 43 11.27 10.96 -3.50
CA SER A 43 10.96 10.01 -4.56
C SER A 43 10.21 8.79 -4.02
N ILE A 44 9.10 8.45 -4.67
CA ILE A 44 8.25 7.29 -4.38
C ILE A 44 8.14 6.49 -5.68
N LYS A 45 8.56 5.22 -5.66
CA LYS A 45 8.47 4.34 -6.83
C LYS A 45 7.02 3.92 -7.07
N ILE A 46 6.58 3.95 -8.32
CA ILE A 46 5.25 3.48 -8.72
C ILE A 46 5.40 2.17 -9.48
N THR A 47 4.57 1.18 -9.14
CA THR A 47 4.43 -0.08 -9.86
C THR A 47 2.97 -0.29 -10.24
N ALA A 48 2.72 -1.13 -11.25
CA ALA A 48 1.38 -1.39 -11.77
C ALA A 48 1.11 -2.89 -11.92
N GLU A 49 1.44 -3.67 -10.89
CA GLU A 49 1.24 -5.11 -10.89
C GLU A 49 -0.16 -5.47 -10.37
N ARG A 50 -0.82 -6.38 -11.07
CA ARG A 50 -2.13 -6.92 -10.67
C ARG A 50 -2.02 -8.02 -9.63
N ASP A 51 -0.99 -8.85 -9.75
CA ASP A 51 -0.74 -9.94 -8.83
C ASP A 51 0.17 -9.45 -7.69
N PRO A 52 -0.30 -9.45 -6.42
CA PRO A 52 0.52 -9.04 -5.29
C PRO A 52 1.81 -9.83 -5.10
N SER A 53 1.87 -11.05 -5.63
CA SER A 53 3.04 -11.93 -5.52
C SER A 53 4.19 -11.51 -6.45
N GLU A 54 3.89 -10.74 -7.50
CA GLU A 54 4.87 -10.25 -8.48
C GLU A 54 5.47 -8.89 -8.09
N ILE A 55 4.95 -8.25 -7.03
CA ILE A 55 5.46 -6.95 -6.58
C ILE A 55 6.75 -7.15 -5.78
N ASP A 56 7.89 -6.65 -6.30
CA ASP A 56 9.20 -6.79 -5.65
C ASP A 56 9.37 -5.91 -4.38
N TRP A 57 8.65 -6.24 -3.31
CA TRP A 57 8.74 -5.55 -2.02
C TRP A 57 10.13 -5.65 -1.40
N LEU A 58 10.83 -6.77 -1.64
CA LEU A 58 12.16 -7.01 -1.12
C LEU A 58 13.19 -6.06 -1.75
N GLY A 59 13.21 -5.94 -3.07
CA GLY A 59 14.08 -5.02 -3.80
C GLY A 59 13.78 -3.56 -3.49
N MET A 60 12.52 -3.24 -3.20
CA MET A 60 12.09 -1.91 -2.73
C MET A 60 12.37 -1.64 -1.24
N LYS A 61 12.87 -2.63 -0.48
CA LYS A 61 13.16 -2.54 0.96
C LYS A 61 11.95 -2.15 1.81
N THR A 62 10.78 -2.70 1.48
CA THR A 62 9.52 -2.39 2.16
C THR A 62 9.33 -3.23 3.41
N ASP A 63 9.26 -2.58 4.58
CA ASP A 63 9.01 -3.26 5.86
C ASP A 63 7.52 -3.55 6.10
N VAL A 64 6.65 -2.60 5.74
CA VAL A 64 5.22 -2.67 5.98
C VAL A 64 4.47 -2.33 4.70
N VAL A 65 3.56 -3.20 4.28
CA VAL A 65 2.59 -2.94 3.23
C VAL A 65 1.26 -2.58 3.87
N ALA A 66 0.64 -1.49 3.40
CA ALA A 66 -0.73 -1.15 3.72
C ALA A 66 -1.60 -1.57 2.54
N GLU A 67 -2.45 -2.57 2.75
CA GLU A 67 -3.34 -3.10 1.73
C GLU A 67 -4.68 -2.37 1.76
N CYS A 68 -4.90 -1.57 0.73
CA CYS A 68 -5.99 -0.61 0.63
C CYS A 68 -6.84 -0.79 -0.64
N THR A 69 -6.58 -1.81 -1.47
CA THR A 69 -7.31 -2.03 -2.73
C THR A 69 -8.76 -2.47 -2.49
N GLY A 70 -9.04 -3.07 -1.33
CA GLY A 70 -10.34 -3.68 -1.03
C GLY A 70 -10.62 -4.99 -1.77
N ILE A 71 -9.65 -5.49 -2.56
CA ILE A 71 -9.75 -6.76 -3.31
C ILE A 71 -9.23 -7.92 -2.46
N PHE A 72 -8.09 -7.73 -1.79
CA PHE A 72 -7.40 -8.76 -1.00
C PHE A 72 -7.84 -8.73 0.47
N THR A 73 -9.08 -9.14 0.74
CA THR A 73 -9.71 -9.03 2.07
C THR A 73 -9.56 -10.26 2.95
N SER A 74 -9.01 -11.36 2.43
CA SER A 74 -8.75 -12.58 3.20
C SER A 74 -7.28 -12.72 3.59
N ILE A 75 -6.99 -13.44 4.67
CA ILE A 75 -5.62 -13.75 5.09
C ILE A 75 -4.85 -14.48 3.96
N GLU A 76 -5.51 -15.40 3.27
CA GLU A 76 -4.89 -16.20 2.21
C GLU A 76 -4.49 -15.36 1.01
N SER A 77 -5.41 -14.52 0.51
CA SER A 77 -5.19 -13.68 -0.66
C SER A 77 -4.13 -12.60 -0.40
N SER A 78 -4.16 -12.02 0.79
CA SER A 78 -3.25 -10.95 1.19
C SER A 78 -1.86 -11.45 1.63
N SER A 79 -1.75 -12.72 2.04
CA SER A 79 -0.45 -13.36 2.33
C SER A 79 0.51 -13.34 1.14
N MET A 80 0.00 -13.11 -0.08
CA MET A 80 0.80 -12.94 -1.29
C MET A 80 1.81 -11.78 -1.17
N HIS A 81 1.47 -10.68 -0.48
CA HIS A 81 2.42 -9.59 -0.22
C HIS A 81 3.61 -10.02 0.65
N ILE A 82 3.34 -10.88 1.65
CA ILE A 82 4.40 -11.44 2.51
C ILE A 82 5.30 -12.37 1.71
N LYS A 83 4.72 -13.21 0.83
CA LYS A 83 5.49 -14.07 -0.09
C LYS A 83 6.39 -13.27 -1.02
N ALA A 84 5.92 -12.10 -1.46
CA ALA A 84 6.66 -11.18 -2.30
C ALA A 84 7.70 -10.31 -1.55
N GLY A 85 7.88 -10.54 -0.24
CA GLY A 85 9.01 -9.98 0.52
C GLY A 85 8.66 -8.89 1.53
N ALA A 86 7.38 -8.55 1.71
CA ALA A 86 6.96 -7.64 2.78
C ALA A 86 7.12 -8.30 4.15
N LYS A 87 7.64 -7.57 5.15
CA LYS A 87 7.82 -8.13 6.51
C LYS A 87 6.52 -8.13 7.32
N LYS A 88 5.67 -7.12 7.11
CA LYS A 88 4.39 -6.95 7.79
C LYS A 88 3.34 -6.44 6.82
N LEU A 89 2.10 -6.81 7.08
CA LEU A 89 0.94 -6.38 6.33
C LEU A 89 -0.07 -5.73 7.28
N LEU A 90 -0.56 -4.56 6.89
CA LEU A 90 -1.65 -3.84 7.55
C LEU A 90 -2.85 -3.81 6.61
N TYR A 91 -4.02 -4.15 7.14
CA TYR A 91 -5.27 -4.10 6.41
C TYR A 91 -6.02 -2.83 6.77
N LEU A 92 -6.48 -2.08 5.77
CA LEU A 92 -7.34 -0.92 6.04
C LEU A 92 -8.79 -1.34 6.36
N LEU A 93 -9.18 -2.54 5.93
CA LEU A 93 -10.50 -3.13 6.18
C LEU A 93 -10.46 -4.12 7.35
N LEU A 94 -11.62 -4.35 7.96
CA LEU A 94 -11.82 -5.43 8.91
C LEU A 94 -11.64 -6.76 8.17
N VAL A 95 -10.47 -7.36 8.33
CA VAL A 95 -10.27 -8.76 7.95
C VAL A 95 -10.96 -9.61 9.00
N GLU A 96 -11.86 -10.49 8.57
CA GLU A 96 -12.40 -11.52 9.44
C GLU A 96 -11.26 -12.46 9.86
N MET A 97 -10.68 -12.16 11.01
CA MET A 97 -9.68 -13.00 11.65
C MET A 97 -10.41 -13.99 12.58
N PRO A 98 -10.49 -15.29 12.26
CA PRO A 98 -10.96 -16.29 13.22
C PRO A 98 -10.05 -16.41 14.46
N GLN A 99 -8.88 -15.76 14.47
CA GLN A 99 -7.85 -15.87 15.49
C GLN A 99 -7.79 -14.69 16.49
N CYS A 100 -8.58 -13.62 16.30
CA CYS A 100 -8.63 -12.49 17.25
C CYS A 100 -9.13 -12.89 18.65
N LEU A 101 -9.91 -13.97 18.77
CA LEU A 101 -10.37 -14.51 20.06
C LEU A 101 -9.23 -15.03 20.94
N LEU A 102 -8.09 -15.44 20.37
CA LEU A 102 -6.94 -15.94 21.14
C LEU A 102 -6.05 -14.80 21.68
N TRP A 103 -6.06 -13.63 21.03
CA TRP A 103 -5.29 -12.47 21.49
C TRP A 103 -5.92 -11.81 22.71
N GLU A 104 -7.26 -11.73 22.78
CA GLU A 104 -7.97 -11.27 24.00
C GLU A 104 -7.76 -12.20 25.20
N LEU A 105 -7.64 -13.51 24.98
CA LEU A 105 -7.40 -14.50 26.04
C LEU A 105 -5.97 -14.48 26.61
N THR A 106 -5.01 -13.92 25.87
CA THR A 106 -3.59 -13.91 26.26
C THR A 106 -3.16 -12.60 26.94
N ILE A 107 -3.87 -11.49 26.70
CA ILE A 107 -3.56 -10.17 27.30
C ILE A 107 -4.37 -9.88 28.57
N ARG A 108 -5.47 -10.61 28.82
CA ARG A 108 -6.27 -10.48 30.06
C ARG A 108 -5.86 -11.46 31.19
N ARG A 109 -4.61 -11.92 31.21
CA ARG A 109 -4.02 -12.63 32.36
C ARG A 109 -2.78 -11.93 32.87
#